data_AF-A0A970ZSH0-F1
#
_entry.id   AF-A0A970ZSH0-F1
#
_cell.length_a   1.000
_cell.length_b   1.000
_cell.length_c   1.000
_cell.angle_alpha   90.00
_cell.angle_beta   90.00
_cell.angle_gamma   90.00
#
_symmetry.space_group_name_H-M   'P 1'
#
loop_
_entity.id
_entity.type
_entity.pdbx_description
1 polymer ?
#
loop_
_entity_poly.entity_id
_entity_poly.type
_entity_poly.pdbx_seq_one_letter_code
_entity_poly.pdbx_strand_id
1 'polypeptide(L)'
;MNHALFASLRRSLLPLLLVLAAVSAGGCGREEAVAPAPVEWPELLRFDGILREAEQLVSAGDTVAALTNRQLLLEAGWAVAPPTVPANVADMEKVRPLLGDLVSKLNGLAVSSLAPEKLEEIVLATRPIVSELFEASGVERSRSSGSDDGMGTTDALPKSRGGPSK
;
A
#
# COMPACT_ATOMS: atom_id res chain seq x y z
N MET A 1 -26.11 30.09 66.27
CA MET A 1 -26.84 31.30 65.83
C MET A 1 -26.53 31.52 64.36
N ASN A 2 -27.37 30.99 63.47
CA ASN A 2 -28.42 31.71 62.71
C ASN A 2 -27.82 32.28 61.41
N HIS A 3 -27.93 31.56 60.29
CA HIS A 3 -28.99 31.72 59.28
C HIS A 3 -29.17 33.17 58.82
N ALA A 4 -28.73 33.48 57.59
CA ALA A 4 -29.49 34.26 56.59
C ALA A 4 -28.57 34.88 55.51
N LEU A 5 -28.07 34.10 54.54
CA LEU A 5 -27.55 34.67 53.28
C LEU A 5 -27.83 33.73 52.08
N PHE A 6 -28.97 33.04 52.07
CA PHE A 6 -29.40 32.17 50.97
C PHE A 6 -30.73 32.66 50.38
N ALA A 7 -30.85 33.93 50.00
CA ALA A 7 -32.10 34.42 49.42
C ALA A 7 -31.98 35.70 48.60
N SER A 8 -30.96 35.90 47.75
CA SER A 8 -31.05 37.00 46.76
C SER A 8 -30.01 36.92 45.64
N LEU A 9 -30.04 35.88 44.81
CA LEU A 9 -29.35 35.95 43.50
C LEU A 9 -29.93 34.96 42.47
N ARG A 10 -31.24 34.72 42.53
CA ARG A 10 -32.00 33.96 41.53
C ARG A 10 -32.93 34.91 40.80
N ARG A 11 -32.40 35.69 39.86
CA ARG A 11 -33.14 36.37 38.76
C ARG A 11 -32.20 37.39 38.16
N SER A 12 -31.47 37.03 37.11
CA SER A 12 -31.03 37.94 36.02
C SER A 12 -29.92 37.32 35.15
N LEU A 13 -30.01 36.04 34.75
CA LEU A 13 -29.05 35.45 33.80
C LEU A 13 -29.73 34.46 32.83
N LEU A 14 -31.00 34.68 32.50
CA LEU A 14 -31.76 33.81 31.59
C LEU A 14 -31.97 34.35 30.16
N PRO A 15 -31.79 35.64 29.80
CA PRO A 15 -31.98 36.02 28.40
C PRO A 15 -30.70 35.93 27.55
N LEU A 16 -29.50 35.79 28.15
CA LEU A 16 -28.24 35.83 27.36
C LEU A 16 -27.89 34.50 26.67
N LEU A 17 -28.46 33.38 27.11
CA LEU A 17 -28.15 32.05 26.55
C LEU A 17 -28.94 31.69 25.28
N LEU A 18 -29.97 32.45 24.91
CA LEU A 18 -30.84 32.13 23.78
C LEU A 18 -30.38 32.73 22.43
N VAL A 19 -29.49 33.72 22.43
CA VAL A 19 -29.05 34.38 21.17
C VAL A 19 -27.84 33.70 20.53
N LEU A 20 -27.07 32.89 21.26
CA LEU A 20 -25.89 32.21 20.70
C LEU A 20 -26.23 30.94 19.88
N ALA A 21 -27.48 30.49 19.86
CA ALA A 21 -27.87 29.25 19.18
C ALA A 21 -28.24 29.43 17.69
N ALA A 22 -28.20 30.65 17.15
CA ALA A 22 -28.72 30.95 15.81
C ALA A 22 -27.63 31.26 14.74
N VAL A 23 -26.35 31.05 15.04
CA VAL A 23 -25.24 31.20 14.06
C VAL A 23 -24.44 29.91 13.94
N SER A 24 -25.12 28.83 13.55
CA SER A 24 -24.49 27.56 13.17
C SER A 24 -25.19 26.91 11.98
N ALA A 25 -25.67 27.74 11.04
CA ALA A 25 -26.10 27.33 9.71
C ALA A 25 -25.20 27.94 8.61
N GLY A 26 -23.94 28.23 8.94
CA GLY A 26 -22.91 28.48 7.94
C GLY A 26 -22.50 27.13 7.37
N GLY A 27 -22.81 26.91 6.09
CA GLY A 27 -22.60 25.66 5.38
C GLY A 27 -21.25 25.04 5.71
N CYS A 28 -21.29 23.75 6.07
CA CYS A 28 -20.12 22.89 6.04
C CYS A 28 -19.70 22.79 4.57
N GLY A 29 -18.95 23.80 4.10
CA GLY A 29 -18.02 23.60 3.02
C GLY A 29 -17.04 22.57 3.54
N ARG A 30 -17.33 21.29 3.27
CA ARG A 30 -16.36 20.22 3.39
C ARG A 30 -15.24 20.67 2.46
N GLU A 31 -14.19 21.27 3.00
CA GLU A 31 -12.91 21.35 2.33
C GLU A 31 -12.61 19.90 1.99
N GLU A 32 -12.81 19.57 0.71
CA GLU A 32 -12.41 18.30 0.16
C GLU A 32 -10.89 18.32 0.27
N ALA A 33 -10.39 17.78 1.38
CA ALA A 33 -8.97 17.62 1.62
C ALA A 33 -8.43 16.89 0.40
N VAL A 34 -7.74 17.63 -0.47
CA VAL A 34 -7.11 17.08 -1.66
C VAL A 34 -6.17 16.00 -1.14
N ALA A 35 -6.54 14.74 -1.36
CA ALA A 35 -5.73 13.62 -0.94
C ALA A 35 -4.32 13.83 -1.53
N PRO A 36 -3.26 13.59 -0.74
CA PRO A 36 -1.91 13.70 -1.26
C PRO A 36 -1.79 12.82 -2.51
N ALA A 37 -1.17 13.37 -3.56
CA ALA A 37 -0.97 12.63 -4.79
C ALA A 37 -0.24 11.30 -4.48
N PRO A 38 -0.64 10.18 -5.12
CA PRO A 38 -0.02 8.89 -4.87
C PRO A 38 1.48 8.94 -5.16
N VAL A 39 2.27 8.18 -4.40
CA VAL A 39 3.70 8.03 -4.66
C VAL A 39 3.86 7.01 -5.77
N GLU A 40 4.38 7.43 -6.92
CA GLU A 40 4.66 6.57 -8.06
C GLU A 40 6.16 6.33 -8.18
N TRP A 41 6.58 5.07 -8.08
CA TRP A 41 7.96 4.65 -8.28
C TRP A 41 8.03 3.45 -9.24
N PRO A 42 7.95 3.69 -10.57
CA PRO A 42 7.87 2.63 -11.57
C PRO A 42 9.04 1.64 -11.53
N GLU A 43 10.24 2.12 -11.22
CA GLU A 43 11.44 1.30 -11.11
C GLU A 43 11.34 0.29 -9.97
N LEU A 44 10.85 0.73 -8.80
CA LEU A 44 10.64 -0.15 -7.65
C LEU A 44 9.57 -1.21 -7.93
N LEU A 45 8.46 -0.82 -8.59
CA LEU A 45 7.41 -1.74 -9.01
C LEU A 45 7.91 -2.80 -10.01
N ARG A 46 8.70 -2.37 -11.00
CA ARG A 46 9.29 -3.28 -12.00
C ARG A 46 10.25 -4.26 -11.33
N PHE A 47 11.10 -3.77 -10.43
CA PHE A 47 12.05 -4.62 -9.72
C PHE A 47 11.34 -5.66 -8.83
N ASP A 48 10.29 -5.25 -8.11
CA ASP A 48 9.47 -6.18 -7.28
C ASP A 48 8.87 -7.32 -8.10
N GLY A 49 8.37 -7.02 -9.31
CA GLY A 49 7.83 -8.02 -10.22
C GLY A 49 8.88 -9.08 -10.62
N ILE A 50 10.06 -8.62 -11.05
CA ILE A 50 11.16 -9.50 -11.46
C ILE A 50 11.73 -10.28 -10.27
N LEU A 51 11.84 -9.65 -9.10
CA LEU A 51 12.29 -10.31 -7.87
C LEU A 51 11.32 -11.43 -7.46
N ARG A 52 10.01 -11.19 -7.56
CA ARG A 52 9.00 -12.20 -7.28
C ARG A 52 9.07 -13.39 -8.23
N GLU A 53 9.35 -13.16 -9.52
CA GLU A 53 9.57 -14.25 -10.48
C GLU A 53 10.83 -15.05 -10.13
N ALA A 54 11.92 -14.38 -9.77
CA ALA A 54 13.14 -15.05 -9.33
C ALA A 54 12.94 -15.89 -8.05
N GLU A 55 12.19 -15.37 -7.08
CA GLU A 55 11.81 -16.11 -5.87
C GLU A 55 11.04 -17.39 -6.19
N GLN A 56 10.12 -17.33 -7.16
CA GLN A 56 9.34 -18.50 -7.57
C GLN A 56 10.23 -19.57 -8.21
N LEU A 57 11.18 -19.16 -9.07
CA LEU A 57 12.12 -20.07 -9.73
C LEU A 57 13.06 -20.73 -8.71
N VAL A 58 13.61 -19.94 -7.78
CA VAL A 58 14.44 -20.43 -6.69
C VAL A 58 13.66 -21.42 -5.81
N SER A 59 12.44 -21.07 -5.42
CA SER A 59 11.57 -21.94 -4.59
C SER A 59 11.18 -23.23 -5.32
N ALA A 60 11.10 -23.21 -6.64
CA ALA A 60 10.84 -24.39 -7.48
C ALA A 60 12.11 -25.24 -7.74
N GLY A 61 13.29 -24.79 -7.29
CA GLY A 61 14.57 -25.45 -7.53
C GLY A 61 15.12 -25.27 -8.96
N ASP A 62 14.52 -24.40 -9.78
CA ASP A 62 14.98 -24.11 -11.14
C ASP A 62 16.07 -23.02 -11.12
N THR A 63 17.24 -23.42 -10.65
CA THR A 63 18.39 -22.52 -10.48
C THR A 63 18.99 -22.05 -11.80
N VAL A 64 18.80 -22.82 -12.90
CA VAL A 64 19.27 -22.44 -14.24
C VAL A 64 18.41 -21.31 -14.81
N ALA A 65 17.08 -21.42 -14.69
CA ALA A 65 16.18 -20.35 -15.07
C ALA A 65 16.40 -19.10 -14.19
N ALA A 66 16.61 -19.28 -12.87
CA ALA A 66 16.94 -18.18 -11.97
C ALA A 66 18.25 -17.48 -12.36
N LEU A 67 19.30 -18.23 -12.73
CA LEU A 67 20.55 -17.68 -13.25
C LEU A 67 20.37 -16.96 -14.59
N THR A 68 19.44 -17.41 -15.43
CA THR A 68 19.10 -16.73 -16.69
C THR A 68 18.40 -15.39 -16.43
N ASN A 69 17.56 -15.33 -15.39
CA ASN A 69 16.92 -14.10 -14.92
C ASN A 69 17.87 -13.14 -14.17
N ARG A 70 19.08 -13.58 -13.84
CA ARG A 70 20.08 -12.77 -13.11
C ARG A 70 20.36 -11.43 -13.77
N GLN A 71 20.50 -11.40 -15.10
CA GLN A 71 20.79 -10.14 -15.80
C GLN A 71 19.62 -9.17 -15.69
N LEU A 72 18.38 -9.66 -15.82
CA LEU A 72 17.17 -8.85 -15.65
C LEU A 72 17.01 -8.33 -14.22
N LEU A 73 17.31 -9.16 -13.22
CA LEU A 73 17.34 -8.75 -11.80
C LEU A 73 18.34 -7.61 -11.56
N LEU A 74 19.56 -7.74 -12.12
CA LEU A 74 20.58 -6.71 -11.99
C LEU A 74 20.14 -5.41 -12.67
N GLU A 75 19.69 -5.48 -13.91
CA GLU A 75 19.24 -4.31 -14.66
C GLU A 75 18.08 -3.58 -13.98
N ALA A 76 17.06 -4.31 -13.52
CA ALA A 76 15.93 -3.72 -12.82
C ALA A 76 16.31 -3.21 -11.43
N GLY A 77 17.16 -3.95 -10.70
CA GLY A 77 17.65 -3.53 -9.39
C GLY A 77 18.47 -2.24 -9.46
N TRP A 78 19.37 -2.13 -10.44
CA TRP A 78 20.16 -0.91 -10.65
C TRP A 78 19.34 0.30 -11.11
N ALA A 79 18.16 0.08 -11.67
CA ALA A 79 17.22 1.15 -11.96
C ALA A 79 16.61 1.75 -10.67
N VAL A 80 16.52 0.99 -9.58
CA VAL A 80 16.09 1.49 -8.25
C VAL A 80 17.25 2.23 -7.59
N ALA A 81 17.51 3.44 -8.06
CA ALA A 81 18.66 4.25 -7.66
C ALA A 81 18.24 5.61 -7.09
N PRO A 82 19.12 6.31 -6.33
CA PRO A 82 18.81 7.61 -5.75
C PRO A 82 18.19 8.66 -6.71
N PRO A 83 18.60 8.76 -8.00
CA PRO A 83 17.99 9.70 -8.94
C PRO A 83 16.53 9.40 -9.31
N THR A 84 16.07 8.17 -9.09
CA THR A 84 14.70 7.72 -9.41
C THR A 84 13.74 7.82 -8.23
N VAL A 85 14.25 8.16 -7.04
CA VAL A 85 13.44 8.24 -5.82
C VAL A 85 12.46 9.41 -5.97
N PRO A 86 11.14 9.18 -5.82
CA PRO A 86 10.15 10.24 -5.90
C PRO A 86 10.34 11.29 -4.80
N ALA A 87 10.10 12.55 -5.12
CA ALA A 87 10.24 13.66 -4.17
C ALA A 87 9.20 13.61 -3.03
N ASN A 88 8.09 12.92 -3.24
CA ASN A 88 6.98 12.77 -2.30
C ASN A 88 7.00 11.46 -1.48
N VAL A 89 8.14 10.77 -1.43
CA VAL A 89 8.34 9.60 -0.57
C VAL A 89 8.00 9.90 0.90
N ALA A 90 7.31 8.96 1.56
CA ALA A 90 6.83 9.13 2.93
C ALA A 90 7.95 9.25 3.99
N ASP A 91 9.02 8.46 3.87
CA ASP A 91 10.14 8.43 4.82
C ASP A 91 11.50 8.30 4.11
N MET A 92 12.05 9.44 3.68
CA MET A 92 13.32 9.49 2.96
C MET A 92 14.51 8.99 3.81
N GLU A 93 14.45 9.18 5.13
CA GLU A 93 15.53 8.78 6.03
C GLU A 93 15.62 7.26 6.15
N LYS A 94 14.51 6.53 5.99
CA LYS A 94 14.52 5.07 5.82
C LYS A 94 14.86 4.61 4.41
N VAL A 95 14.44 5.33 3.37
CA VAL A 95 14.72 4.92 1.98
C VAL A 95 16.23 4.90 1.69
N ARG A 96 16.99 5.91 2.15
CA ARG A 96 18.45 5.98 1.87
C ARG A 96 19.24 4.74 2.30
N PRO A 97 19.19 4.27 3.56
CA PRO A 97 19.93 3.08 3.97
C PRO A 97 19.46 1.82 3.24
N LEU A 98 18.14 1.69 2.99
CA LEU A 98 17.60 0.55 2.25
C LEU A 98 18.11 0.47 0.81
N LEU A 99 18.30 1.61 0.14
CA LEU A 99 18.96 1.65 -1.17
C LEU A 99 20.43 1.18 -1.08
N GLY A 100 21.14 1.52 0.01
CA GLY A 100 22.48 1.01 0.26
C GLY A 100 22.51 -0.51 0.46
N ASP A 101 21.56 -1.06 1.20
CA ASP A 101 21.42 -2.50 1.42
C ASP A 101 21.08 -3.23 0.11
N LEU A 102 20.19 -2.64 -0.70
CA LEU A 102 19.86 -3.16 -2.03
C LEU A 102 21.10 -3.20 -2.93
N VAL A 103 21.88 -2.12 -2.99
CA VAL A 103 23.14 -2.06 -3.75
C VAL A 103 24.10 -3.17 -3.30
N SER A 104 24.20 -3.43 -2.00
CA SER A 104 25.03 -4.52 -1.45
C SER A 104 24.58 -5.89 -1.97
N LYS A 105 23.28 -6.17 -2.02
CA LYS A 105 22.74 -7.42 -2.59
C LYS A 105 22.99 -7.52 -4.08
N LEU A 106 22.77 -6.45 -4.84
CA LEU A 106 23.01 -6.42 -6.29
C LEU A 106 24.50 -6.61 -6.62
N ASN A 107 25.41 -6.07 -5.80
CA ASN A 107 26.85 -6.33 -5.95
C ASN A 107 27.18 -7.81 -5.74
N GLY A 108 26.59 -8.46 -4.73
CA GLY A 108 26.71 -9.91 -4.54
C GLY A 108 26.18 -10.69 -5.74
N LEU A 109 25.05 -10.25 -6.29
CA LEU A 109 24.44 -10.84 -7.48
C LEU A 109 25.30 -10.61 -8.74
N ALA A 110 26.12 -9.56 -8.80
CA ALA A 110 26.96 -9.23 -9.95
C ALA A 110 28.27 -10.06 -10.03
N VAL A 111 28.59 -10.89 -9.04
CA VAL A 111 29.79 -11.74 -9.03
C VAL A 111 29.78 -12.75 -10.17
N SER A 112 30.74 -12.68 -11.11
CA SER A 112 30.72 -13.48 -12.36
C SER A 112 30.56 -14.99 -12.14
N SER A 113 31.21 -15.55 -11.12
CA SER A 113 31.17 -16.98 -10.75
C SER A 113 30.21 -17.28 -9.60
N LEU A 114 29.02 -16.67 -9.59
CA LEU A 114 28.03 -16.87 -8.54
C LEU A 114 27.51 -18.32 -8.53
N ALA A 115 27.62 -18.98 -7.38
CA ALA A 115 27.07 -20.32 -7.19
C ALA A 115 25.52 -20.28 -7.09
N PRO A 116 24.80 -21.31 -7.56
CA PRO A 116 23.34 -21.39 -7.47
C PRO A 116 22.78 -21.16 -6.07
N GLU A 117 23.42 -21.72 -5.04
CA GLU A 117 22.99 -21.60 -3.64
C GLU A 117 23.14 -20.16 -3.14
N LYS A 118 24.14 -19.44 -3.67
CA LYS A 118 24.34 -18.02 -3.36
C LYS A 118 23.34 -17.13 -4.09
N LEU A 119 22.91 -17.50 -5.30
CA LEU A 119 21.82 -16.81 -5.97
C LEU A 119 20.54 -16.88 -5.14
N GLU A 120 20.17 -18.08 -4.68
CA GLU A 120 19.02 -18.29 -3.80
C GLU A 120 19.10 -17.44 -2.54
N GLU A 121 20.22 -17.50 -1.82
CA GLU A 121 20.44 -16.71 -0.60
C GLU A 121 20.25 -15.21 -0.84
N ILE A 122 20.80 -14.69 -1.95
CA ILE A 122 20.72 -13.26 -2.29
C ILE A 122 19.30 -12.88 -2.67
N VAL A 123 18.61 -13.66 -3.51
CA VAL A 123 17.23 -13.41 -3.93
C VAL A 123 16.31 -13.35 -2.71
N LEU A 124 16.36 -14.35 -1.84
CA LEU A 124 15.53 -14.41 -0.63
C LEU A 124 15.85 -13.28 0.36
N ALA A 125 17.14 -12.92 0.50
CA ALA A 125 17.55 -11.80 1.36
C ALA A 125 17.23 -10.41 0.78
N THR A 126 16.97 -10.31 -0.52
CA THR A 126 16.59 -9.04 -1.18
C THR A 126 15.11 -8.70 -0.95
N ARG A 127 14.27 -9.72 -0.78
CA ARG A 127 12.83 -9.57 -0.54
C ARG A 127 12.45 -8.66 0.62
N PRO A 128 12.98 -8.83 1.84
CA PRO A 128 12.64 -7.96 2.96
C PRO A 128 13.07 -6.50 2.70
N ILE A 129 14.20 -6.26 2.03
CA ILE A 129 14.67 -4.91 1.69
C ILE A 129 13.69 -4.22 0.75
N VAL A 130 13.27 -4.91 -0.32
CA VAL A 130 12.23 -4.40 -1.22
C VAL A 130 10.92 -4.20 -0.45
N SER A 131 10.62 -5.09 0.51
CA SER A 131 9.41 -4.96 1.31
C SER A 131 9.36 -3.64 2.08
N GLU A 132 10.44 -3.36 2.78
CA GLU A 132 10.65 -2.15 3.57
C GLU A 132 10.73 -0.90 2.68
N LEU A 133 11.25 -1.00 1.46
CA LEU A 133 11.27 0.12 0.51
C LEU A 133 9.86 0.57 0.10
N PHE A 134 8.91 -0.35 -0.10
CA PHE A 134 7.52 0.04 -0.36
C PHE A 134 6.88 0.70 0.87
N GLU A 135 7.14 0.17 2.06
CA GLU A 135 6.60 0.72 3.31
C GLU A 135 7.16 2.14 3.57
N ALA A 136 8.46 2.34 3.38
CA ALA A 136 9.12 3.63 3.56
C ALA A 136 8.76 4.63 2.45
N SER A 137 8.55 4.16 1.22
CA SER A 137 8.17 5.03 0.10
C SER A 137 6.71 5.45 0.12
N GLY A 138 5.82 4.61 0.67
CA GLY A 138 4.38 4.79 0.57
C GLY A 138 3.82 4.44 -0.81
N VAL A 139 4.62 3.78 -1.66
CA VAL A 139 4.17 3.28 -2.96
C VAL A 139 3.20 2.12 -2.73
N GLU A 140 2.02 2.18 -3.35
CA GLU A 140 1.11 1.05 -3.32
C GLU A 140 1.60 -0.04 -4.27
N ARG A 141 1.85 -1.24 -3.74
CA ARG A 141 1.99 -2.42 -4.59
C ARG A 141 0.66 -2.62 -5.29
N SER A 142 0.65 -2.53 -6.62
CA SER A 142 -0.54 -2.87 -7.39
C SER A 142 -0.95 -4.30 -7.01
N ARG A 143 -2.02 -4.44 -6.20
CA ARG A 143 -2.70 -5.72 -6.08
C ARG A 143 -3.23 -6.00 -7.48
N SER A 144 -2.77 -7.06 -8.12
CA SER A 144 -3.53 -7.61 -9.24
C SER A 144 -4.95 -7.76 -8.75
N SER A 145 -5.87 -6.97 -9.29
CA SER A 145 -7.29 -7.07 -9.03
C SER A 145 -7.74 -8.47 -9.47
N GLY A 146 -7.68 -9.41 -8.53
CA GLY A 146 -7.98 -10.82 -8.72
C GLY A 146 -8.78 -11.30 -7.51
N SER A 147 -10.01 -10.80 -7.40
CA SER A 147 -11.12 -11.41 -6.67
C SER A 147 -12.37 -10.67 -7.16
N ASP A 148 -13.09 -11.19 -8.15
CA ASP A 148 -14.15 -12.21 -7.99
C ASP A 148 -15.46 -11.58 -7.46
N ASP A 149 -16.08 -10.71 -8.27
CA ASP A 149 -17.52 -10.36 -8.19
C ASP A 149 -18.26 -11.06 -9.34
N GLY A 150 -18.05 -12.37 -9.43
CA GLY A 150 -18.55 -13.21 -10.50
C GLY A 150 -19.32 -14.43 -10.01
N MET A 151 -20.19 -14.32 -8.99
CA MET A 151 -21.16 -15.41 -8.71
C MET A 151 -22.35 -14.99 -7.83
N GLY A 152 -23.28 -14.20 -8.38
CA GLY A 152 -24.67 -14.13 -7.91
C GLY A 152 -25.50 -15.17 -8.64
N THR A 153 -25.56 -16.38 -8.11
CA THR A 153 -26.28 -17.51 -8.71
C THR A 153 -27.81 -17.38 -8.59
N THR A 154 -28.49 -17.80 -9.66
CA THR A 154 -29.89 -18.23 -9.78
C THR A 154 -31.02 -17.29 -9.34
N ASP A 155 -31.76 -16.74 -10.31
CA ASP A 155 -33.20 -16.56 -10.14
C ASP A 155 -34.00 -16.91 -11.41
N ALA A 156 -35.03 -17.72 -11.17
CA ALA A 156 -36.22 -18.05 -11.94
C ALA A 156 -36.17 -18.31 -13.47
N LEU A 157 -36.36 -19.58 -13.85
CA LEU A 157 -37.31 -19.92 -14.93
C LEU A 157 -38.30 -21.00 -14.43
N PRO A 158 -39.63 -20.75 -14.48
CA PRO A 158 -40.62 -21.65 -13.89
C PRO A 158 -40.90 -22.88 -14.78
N LYS A 159 -40.86 -24.05 -14.15
CA LYS A 159 -41.34 -25.32 -14.70
C LYS A 159 -42.88 -25.35 -14.58
N SER A 160 -43.61 -24.97 -15.62
CA SER A 160 -45.06 -25.18 -15.68
C SER A 160 -45.41 -26.29 -16.67
N ARG A 161 -46.01 -27.35 -16.13
CA ARG A 161 -46.63 -28.46 -16.84
C ARG A 161 -47.90 -27.98 -17.56
N GLY A 162 -48.07 -28.35 -18.83
CA GLY A 162 -49.32 -28.25 -19.57
C GLY A 162 -49.32 -29.31 -20.68
N GLY A 163 -50.32 -30.20 -20.67
CA GLY A 163 -50.36 -31.46 -21.43
C GLY A 163 -50.70 -31.32 -22.93
N PRO A 164 -50.90 -32.47 -23.62
CA PRO A 164 -51.02 -32.50 -25.07
C PRO A 164 -52.45 -32.16 -25.51
N SER A 165 -52.59 -31.48 -26.64
CA SER A 165 -53.84 -31.44 -27.40
C SER A 165 -53.63 -32.15 -28.73
N LYS A 166 -54.60 -33.01 -29.02
CA LYS A 166 -54.79 -33.78 -30.25
C LYS A 166 -54.90 -32.89 -31.48
#